data_AF-A0A369RKA9-F1
#
_entry.id   AF-A0A369RKA9-F1
#
_cell.length_a   1.000
_cell.length_b   1.000
_cell.length_c   1.000
_cell.angle_alpha   90.00
_cell.angle_beta   90.00
_cell.angle_gamma   90.00
#
_symmetry.space_group_name_H-M   'P 1'
#
loop_
_entity.id
_entity.type
_entity.pdbx_description
1 polymer ?
#
loop_
_entity_poly.entity_id
_entity_poly.type
_entity_poly.pdbx_seq_one_letter_code
_entity_poly.pdbx_strand_id
1 'polypeptide(L)'
;MIGSTDEIKKLLLANEANVSWRYIGPFDKTRQIVQADNLLHLAARIQDKDKFVDICRKNIASVTAHNEYGNNPFHEAARSGVLLPAVKDIVRCLETEADNKIIKAQEAGDRKEVSRLKEELKCNKKYIKDALCSKDHAFNKKRETPLYYLDATQQKEIKQIADIKCGFICSKKFHICLYIVGVIVCTIAMCVSLYLLFSVSQSLALASIATIASGGSSYLLFKTCNEVYGLYNESTIVDPDAMQLLEGGLTP
;
A
#
# COMPACT_ATOMS: atom_id res chain seq x y z
N MET A 1 5.18 -25.05 20.66
CA MET A 1 5.30 -24.46 19.31
C MET A 1 6.20 -25.25 18.35
N ILE A 2 7.08 -26.15 18.80
CA ILE A 2 8.05 -26.87 17.95
C ILE A 2 7.39 -27.83 16.93
N GLY A 3 6.22 -28.41 17.22
CA GLY A 3 5.57 -29.40 16.34
C GLY A 3 4.92 -28.84 15.06
N SER A 4 4.49 -27.56 15.04
CA SER A 4 3.76 -27.00 13.89
C SER A 4 4.67 -26.71 12.70
N THR A 5 5.92 -26.30 12.94
CA THR A 5 6.87 -25.93 11.88
C THR A 5 7.35 -27.17 11.10
N ASP A 6 7.60 -28.29 11.78
CA ASP A 6 8.04 -29.53 11.13
C ASP A 6 6.95 -30.15 10.26
N GLU A 7 5.69 -30.06 10.70
CA GLU A 7 4.54 -30.47 9.90
C GLU A 7 4.37 -29.59 8.65
N ILE A 8 4.53 -28.26 8.78
CA ILE A 8 4.52 -27.35 7.62
C ILE A 8 5.66 -27.69 6.65
N LYS A 9 6.88 -27.94 7.15
CA LYS A 9 8.02 -28.34 6.31
C LYS A 9 7.73 -29.64 5.54
N LYS A 10 7.18 -30.66 6.21
CA LYS A 10 6.80 -31.92 5.57
C LYS A 10 5.77 -31.69 4.45
N LEU A 11 4.75 -30.87 4.70
CA LEU A 11 3.74 -30.54 3.70
C LEU A 11 4.32 -29.79 2.50
N LEU A 12 5.20 -28.82 2.77
CA LEU A 12 5.88 -28.05 1.72
C LEU A 12 6.72 -28.96 0.82
N LEU A 13 7.51 -29.87 1.41
CA LEU A 13 8.34 -30.82 0.68
C LEU A 13 7.50 -31.83 -0.10
N ALA A 14 6.43 -32.35 0.50
CA ALA A 14 5.57 -33.34 -0.15
C ALA A 14 4.82 -32.80 -1.38
N ASN A 15 4.65 -31.47 -1.47
CA ASN A 15 3.86 -30.84 -2.53
C ASN A 15 4.68 -29.90 -3.43
N GLU A 16 6.01 -29.88 -3.30
CA GLU A 16 6.88 -28.90 -3.97
C GLU A 16 6.81 -28.93 -5.51
N ALA A 17 6.45 -30.08 -6.08
CA ALA A 17 6.27 -30.25 -7.52
C ALA A 17 4.98 -29.59 -8.04
N ASN A 18 3.98 -29.40 -7.19
CA ASN A 18 2.72 -28.78 -7.54
C ASN A 18 2.71 -27.33 -7.06
N VAL A 19 3.29 -26.42 -7.85
CA VAL A 19 3.41 -24.99 -7.49
C VAL A 19 2.07 -24.27 -7.35
N SER A 20 0.99 -24.83 -7.89
CA SER A 20 -0.39 -24.37 -7.69
C SER A 20 -1.08 -24.98 -6.47
N TRP A 21 -0.37 -25.80 -5.68
CA TRP A 21 -0.94 -26.48 -4.54
C TRP A 21 -1.46 -25.50 -3.51
N ARG A 22 -2.65 -25.83 -3.00
CA ARG A 22 -3.32 -25.17 -1.91
C ARG A 22 -3.98 -26.23 -1.05
N TYR A 23 -4.00 -26.02 0.25
CA TYR A 23 -4.73 -26.92 1.13
C TYR A 23 -6.25 -26.72 0.99
N ILE A 24 -6.96 -27.74 0.49
CA ILE A 24 -8.43 -27.79 0.33
C ILE A 24 -9.03 -28.92 1.19
N GLY A 25 -8.25 -29.48 2.12
CA GLY A 25 -8.68 -30.61 2.95
C GLY A 25 -9.83 -30.30 3.91
N PRO A 26 -10.45 -31.34 4.50
CA PRO A 26 -11.51 -31.21 5.49
C PRO A 26 -11.04 -30.43 6.73
N PHE A 27 -11.96 -30.00 7.58
CA PHE A 27 -11.62 -29.30 8.83
C PHE A 27 -11.01 -30.26 9.86
N ASP A 28 -9.71 -30.54 9.68
CA ASP A 28 -8.89 -31.41 10.50
C ASP A 28 -7.75 -30.63 11.19
N LYS A 29 -6.89 -31.35 11.94
CA LYS A 29 -5.71 -30.74 12.58
C LYS A 29 -4.79 -30.08 11.56
N THR A 30 -4.62 -30.68 10.39
CA THR A 30 -3.83 -30.13 9.29
C THR A 30 -4.39 -28.79 8.81
N ARG A 31 -5.71 -28.66 8.68
CA ARG A 31 -6.36 -27.40 8.29
C ARG A 31 -6.16 -26.30 9.32
N GLN A 32 -6.21 -26.62 10.61
CA GLN A 32 -5.96 -25.64 11.67
C GLN A 32 -4.52 -25.11 11.63
N ILE A 33 -3.58 -25.94 11.17
CA ILE A 33 -2.17 -25.57 11.00
C ILE A 33 -1.98 -24.77 9.72
N VAL A 34 -2.52 -25.24 8.60
CA VAL A 34 -2.24 -24.73 7.25
C VAL A 34 -3.20 -23.62 6.82
N GLN A 35 -4.40 -23.50 7.37
CA GLN A 35 -5.23 -22.29 7.23
C GLN A 35 -5.59 -21.93 5.77
N ALA A 36 -5.75 -22.93 4.91
CA ALA A 36 -5.94 -22.79 3.46
C ALA A 36 -4.77 -22.09 2.72
N ASP A 37 -3.58 -22.16 3.30
CA ASP A 37 -2.31 -21.70 2.73
C ASP A 37 -1.99 -22.42 1.40
N ASN A 38 -1.30 -21.69 0.53
CA ASN A 38 -0.56 -22.26 -0.59
C ASN A 38 0.91 -22.48 -0.19
N LEU A 39 1.73 -23.03 -1.09
CA LEU A 39 3.14 -23.30 -0.79
C LEU A 39 3.94 -22.05 -0.42
N LEU A 40 3.60 -20.87 -0.95
CA LEU A 40 4.27 -19.61 -0.61
C LEU A 40 3.98 -19.17 0.82
N HIS A 41 2.73 -19.28 1.29
CA HIS A 41 2.41 -19.02 2.69
C HIS A 41 3.19 -19.97 3.60
N LEU A 42 3.25 -21.26 3.25
CA LEU A 42 4.01 -22.25 4.03
C LEU A 42 5.49 -21.91 4.10
N ALA A 43 6.12 -21.61 2.95
CA ALA A 43 7.52 -21.20 2.87
C ALA A 43 7.81 -19.94 3.70
N ALA A 44 6.90 -18.96 3.68
CA ALA A 44 7.01 -17.76 4.49
C ALA A 44 6.95 -18.07 5.99
N ARG A 45 6.00 -18.90 6.43
CA ARG A 45 5.80 -19.24 7.85
C ARG A 45 6.96 -20.03 8.46
N ILE A 46 7.69 -20.80 7.65
CA ILE A 46 8.92 -21.47 8.09
C ILE A 46 10.19 -20.63 7.90
N GLN A 47 10.03 -19.36 7.48
CA GLN A 47 11.12 -18.41 7.23
C GLN A 47 12.14 -18.87 6.17
N ASP A 48 11.71 -19.74 5.25
CA ASP A 48 12.57 -20.24 4.17
C ASP A 48 12.49 -19.30 2.97
N LYS A 49 13.30 -18.23 3.03
CA LYS A 49 13.39 -17.20 1.99
C LYS A 49 13.76 -17.79 0.62
N ASP A 50 14.71 -18.74 0.58
CA ASP A 50 15.16 -19.31 -0.69
C ASP A 50 14.05 -20.15 -1.34
N LYS A 51 13.37 -20.99 -0.56
CA LYS A 51 12.22 -21.76 -1.06
C LYS A 51 11.08 -20.86 -1.51
N PHE A 52 10.83 -19.77 -0.77
CA PHE A 52 9.82 -18.78 -1.14
C PHE A 52 10.13 -18.14 -2.50
N VAL A 53 11.37 -17.71 -2.72
CA VAL A 53 11.84 -17.14 -4.01
C VAL A 53 11.73 -18.18 -5.13
N ASP A 54 12.12 -19.43 -4.88
CA ASP A 54 12.09 -20.50 -5.86
C ASP A 54 10.67 -20.85 -6.32
N ILE A 55 9.70 -20.87 -5.40
CA ILE A 55 8.28 -21.09 -5.75
C ILE A 55 7.74 -19.89 -6.54
N CYS A 56 8.05 -18.66 -6.11
CA CYS A 56 7.66 -17.44 -6.84
C CYS A 56 8.19 -17.44 -8.27
N ARG A 57 9.41 -17.90 -8.49
CA ARG A 57 10.03 -18.00 -9.81
C ARG A 57 9.28 -18.96 -10.73
N LYS A 58 8.78 -20.07 -10.19
CA LYS A 58 8.01 -21.07 -10.96
C LYS A 58 6.58 -20.61 -11.22
N ASN A 59 5.97 -19.87 -10.29
CA ASN A 59 4.60 -19.38 -10.42
C ASN A 59 4.36 -18.09 -9.64
N ILE A 60 4.71 -16.94 -10.23
CA ILE A 60 4.60 -15.65 -9.55
C ILE A 60 3.15 -15.27 -9.26
N ALA A 61 2.18 -15.74 -10.06
CA ALA A 61 0.76 -15.44 -9.85
C ALA A 61 0.23 -15.94 -8.50
N SER A 62 0.87 -16.95 -7.90
CA SER A 62 0.48 -17.47 -6.59
C SER A 62 0.66 -16.49 -5.43
N VAL A 63 1.40 -15.40 -5.62
CA VAL A 63 1.57 -14.34 -4.60
C VAL A 63 0.29 -13.54 -4.33
N THR A 64 -0.73 -13.63 -5.18
CA THR A 64 -2.00 -12.91 -5.00
C THR A 64 -3.09 -13.75 -4.36
N ALA A 65 -2.86 -15.04 -4.14
CA ALA A 65 -3.84 -15.95 -3.54
C ALA A 65 -4.01 -15.66 -2.04
N HIS A 66 -5.25 -15.70 -1.55
CA HIS A 66 -5.54 -15.48 -0.14
C HIS A 66 -5.78 -16.77 0.64
N ASN A 67 -5.25 -16.85 1.86
CA ASN A 67 -5.59 -17.87 2.84
C ASN A 67 -6.91 -17.55 3.58
N GLU A 68 -7.28 -18.32 4.60
CA GLU A 68 -8.55 -18.15 5.31
C GLU A 68 -8.69 -16.83 6.07
N TYR A 69 -7.60 -16.13 6.34
CA TYR A 69 -7.59 -14.80 6.97
C TYR A 69 -7.61 -13.65 5.96
N GLY A 70 -7.68 -13.97 4.67
CA GLY A 70 -7.47 -12.99 3.62
C GLY A 70 -6.01 -12.56 3.49
N ASN A 71 -5.07 -13.19 4.20
CA ASN A 71 -3.65 -12.88 4.00
C ASN A 71 -3.22 -13.49 2.67
N ASN A 72 -2.47 -12.72 1.88
CA ASN A 72 -1.68 -13.28 0.78
C ASN A 72 -0.28 -13.69 1.31
N PRO A 73 0.54 -14.44 0.54
CA PRO A 73 1.84 -14.90 1.02
C PRO A 73 2.78 -13.79 1.49
N PHE A 74 2.68 -12.58 0.93
CA PHE A 74 3.51 -11.46 1.36
C PHE A 74 3.16 -10.98 2.78
N HIS A 75 1.93 -11.14 3.24
CA HIS A 75 1.60 -10.85 4.65
C HIS A 75 2.35 -11.78 5.59
N GLU A 76 2.33 -13.08 5.31
CA GLU A 76 3.05 -14.05 6.15
C GLU A 76 4.56 -13.84 6.05
N ALA A 77 5.08 -13.50 4.87
CA ALA A 77 6.48 -13.15 4.70
C ALA A 77 6.87 -11.89 5.49
N ALA A 78 5.98 -10.90 5.60
CA ALA A 78 6.22 -9.68 6.34
C ALA A 78 6.29 -9.97 7.84
N ARG A 79 5.30 -10.69 8.39
CA ARG A 79 5.28 -11.08 9.81
C ARG A 79 6.46 -11.99 10.19
N SER A 80 6.93 -12.78 9.23
CA SER A 80 8.05 -13.69 9.42
C SER A 80 9.42 -13.03 9.15
N GLY A 81 9.46 -11.74 8.79
CA GLY A 81 10.71 -10.99 8.59
C GLY A 81 11.46 -11.29 7.30
N VAL A 82 10.87 -12.02 6.35
CA VAL A 82 11.53 -12.45 5.10
C VAL A 82 11.07 -11.70 3.86
N LEU A 83 10.05 -10.83 3.97
CA LEU A 83 9.45 -10.16 2.80
C LEU A 83 10.43 -9.28 2.02
N LEU A 84 11.16 -8.37 2.67
CA LEU A 84 12.10 -7.47 1.99
C LEU A 84 13.19 -8.23 1.22
N PRO A 85 13.98 -9.14 1.85
CA PRO A 85 14.99 -9.88 1.11
C PRO A 85 14.39 -10.77 0.01
N ALA A 86 13.21 -11.36 0.23
CA ALA A 86 12.53 -12.16 -0.79
C ALA A 86 12.10 -11.32 -2.00
N VAL A 87 11.46 -10.15 -1.80
CA VAL A 87 11.03 -9.28 -2.91
C VAL A 87 12.22 -8.80 -3.73
N LYS A 88 13.32 -8.45 -3.07
CA LYS A 88 14.58 -8.06 -3.73
C LYS A 88 15.09 -9.18 -4.63
N ASP A 89 15.16 -10.41 -4.12
CA ASP A 89 15.63 -11.56 -4.88
C ASP A 89 14.67 -11.93 -6.02
N ILE A 90 13.35 -11.92 -5.78
CA ILE A 90 12.32 -12.22 -6.79
C ILE A 90 12.43 -11.24 -7.96
N VAL A 91 12.45 -9.93 -7.70
CA VAL A 91 12.51 -8.92 -8.77
C VAL A 91 13.80 -9.06 -9.58
N ARG A 92 14.95 -9.19 -8.91
CA ARG A 92 16.24 -9.38 -9.59
C ARG A 92 16.25 -10.63 -10.46
N CYS A 93 15.74 -11.76 -9.96
CA CYS A 93 15.68 -13.01 -10.73
C CYS A 93 14.77 -12.87 -11.95
N LEU A 94 13.59 -12.28 -11.81
CA LEU A 94 12.66 -12.06 -12.93
C LEU A 94 13.26 -11.17 -14.01
N GLU A 95 13.94 -10.09 -13.63
CA GLU A 95 14.62 -9.19 -14.56
C GLU A 95 15.77 -9.89 -15.28
N THR A 96 16.65 -10.56 -14.53
CA THR A 96 17.81 -11.27 -15.11
C THR A 96 17.38 -12.37 -16.09
N GLU A 97 16.36 -13.15 -15.74
CA GLU A 97 15.85 -14.20 -16.62
C GLU A 97 15.18 -13.65 -17.87
N ALA A 98 14.41 -12.56 -17.73
CA ALA A 98 13.79 -11.89 -18.87
C ALA A 98 14.85 -11.27 -19.80
N ASP A 99 15.83 -10.55 -19.26
CA ASP A 99 16.89 -9.91 -20.03
C ASP A 99 17.71 -10.93 -20.82
N ASN A 100 18.11 -12.03 -20.19
CA ASN A 100 18.82 -13.12 -20.87
C ASN A 100 18.03 -13.71 -22.04
N LYS A 101 16.70 -13.88 -21.89
CA LYS A 101 15.84 -14.37 -22.98
C LYS A 101 15.64 -13.31 -24.07
N ILE A 102 15.49 -12.04 -23.68
CA ILE A 102 15.31 -10.91 -24.60
C ILE A 102 16.56 -10.72 -25.47
N ILE A 103 17.76 -10.76 -24.89
CA ILE A 103 19.03 -10.63 -25.63
C ILE A 103 19.13 -11.73 -26.70
N LYS A 104 18.86 -12.99 -26.33
CA LYS A 104 18.86 -14.12 -27.28
C LYS A 104 17.85 -13.94 -28.42
N ALA A 105 16.65 -13.46 -28.10
CA ALA A 105 15.62 -13.19 -29.10
C ALA A 105 16.01 -12.01 -30.02
N GLN A 106 16.70 -10.99 -29.48
CA GLN A 106 17.22 -9.87 -30.26
C GLN A 106 18.34 -10.31 -31.23
N GLU A 107 19.27 -11.13 -30.76
CA GLU A 107 20.35 -11.70 -31.57
C GLU A 107 19.79 -12.57 -32.71
N ALA A 108 18.70 -13.29 -32.46
CA ALA A 108 17.97 -14.06 -33.47
C ALA A 108 17.10 -13.20 -34.42
N GLY A 109 16.97 -11.89 -34.17
CA GLY A 109 16.10 -10.99 -34.93
C GLY A 109 14.60 -11.19 -34.70
N ASP A 110 14.19 -11.97 -33.68
CA ASP A 110 12.79 -12.28 -33.39
C ASP A 110 12.12 -11.15 -32.58
N ARG A 111 11.66 -10.13 -33.31
CA ARG A 111 10.96 -8.97 -32.72
C ARG A 111 9.67 -9.36 -31.99
N LYS A 112 8.98 -10.43 -32.44
CA LYS A 112 7.72 -10.87 -31.84
C LYS A 112 7.98 -11.46 -30.46
N GLU A 113 9.01 -12.30 -30.35
CA GLU A 113 9.41 -12.90 -29.08
C GLU A 113 9.93 -11.85 -28.09
N VAL A 114 10.72 -10.87 -28.55
CA VAL A 114 11.14 -9.74 -27.70
C VAL A 114 9.94 -8.99 -27.11
N SER A 115 8.92 -8.72 -27.92
CA SER A 115 7.70 -8.06 -27.44
C SER A 115 6.93 -8.93 -26.44
N ARG A 116 6.83 -10.24 -26.69
CA ARG A 116 6.17 -11.20 -25.79
C ARG A 116 6.85 -11.24 -24.43
N LEU A 117 8.17 -11.37 -24.40
CA LEU A 117 8.97 -11.44 -23.17
C LEU A 117 8.90 -10.16 -22.35
N LYS A 118 8.90 -8.99 -23.00
CA LYS A 118 8.72 -7.69 -22.31
C LYS A 118 7.35 -7.57 -21.65
N GLU A 119 6.28 -8.00 -22.32
CA GLU A 119 4.94 -8.00 -21.71
C GLU A 119 4.84 -9.05 -20.58
N GLU A 120 5.44 -10.23 -20.75
CA GLU A 120 5.52 -11.26 -19.70
C GLU A 120 6.20 -10.72 -18.43
N LEU A 121 7.36 -10.05 -18.57
CA LEU A 121 8.05 -9.41 -17.45
C LEU A 121 7.16 -8.35 -16.77
N LYS A 122 6.45 -7.54 -17.54
CA LYS A 122 5.54 -6.52 -17.04
C LYS A 122 4.36 -7.14 -16.28
N CYS A 123 3.77 -8.21 -16.79
CA CYS A 123 2.73 -9.00 -16.11
C CYS A 123 3.26 -9.61 -14.81
N ASN A 124 4.46 -10.19 -14.81
CA ASN A 124 5.08 -10.76 -13.61
C ASN A 124 5.33 -9.71 -12.53
N LYS A 125 5.86 -8.54 -12.90
CA LYS A 125 6.01 -7.39 -11.98
C LYS A 125 4.66 -6.89 -11.46
N LYS A 126 3.60 -6.95 -12.27
CA LYS A 126 2.25 -6.57 -11.85
C LYS A 126 1.74 -7.46 -10.71
N TYR A 127 1.94 -8.77 -10.74
CA TYR A 127 1.54 -9.65 -9.63
C TYR A 127 2.19 -9.24 -8.30
N ILE A 128 3.47 -8.84 -8.32
CA ILE A 128 4.18 -8.35 -7.14
C ILE A 128 3.55 -7.06 -6.63
N LYS A 129 3.32 -6.08 -7.52
CA LYS A 129 2.65 -4.80 -7.18
C LYS A 129 1.27 -5.05 -6.60
N ASP A 130 0.49 -5.93 -7.23
CA ASP A 130 -0.88 -6.22 -6.84
C ASP A 130 -0.94 -6.86 -5.45
N ALA A 131 -0.10 -7.86 -5.18
CA ALA A 131 -0.03 -8.48 -3.86
C ALA A 131 0.47 -7.53 -2.76
N LEU A 132 1.31 -6.55 -3.08
CA LEU A 132 1.84 -5.59 -2.11
C LEU A 132 0.89 -4.43 -1.80
N CYS A 133 0.16 -3.90 -2.78
CA CYS A 133 -0.62 -2.67 -2.58
C CYS A 133 -1.95 -2.53 -3.32
N SER A 134 -2.38 -3.47 -4.19
CA SER A 134 -3.68 -3.29 -4.86
C SER A 134 -4.86 -3.55 -3.93
N LYS A 135 -5.99 -2.92 -4.21
CA LYS A 135 -7.21 -3.08 -3.42
C LYS A 135 -7.75 -4.52 -3.44
N ASP A 136 -7.58 -5.21 -4.56
CA ASP A 136 -8.18 -6.52 -4.80
C ASP A 136 -7.33 -7.67 -4.24
N HIS A 137 -6.02 -7.46 -4.12
CA HIS A 137 -5.09 -8.53 -3.76
C HIS A 137 -4.28 -8.27 -2.48
N ALA A 138 -4.04 -7.00 -2.12
CA ALA A 138 -3.19 -6.68 -0.98
C ALA A 138 -3.93 -6.62 0.35
N PHE A 139 -5.25 -6.42 0.39
CA PHE A 139 -5.95 -6.29 1.67
C PHE A 139 -6.36 -7.63 2.26
N ASN A 140 -5.98 -7.87 3.51
CA ASN A 140 -6.54 -8.95 4.32
C ASN A 140 -7.94 -8.63 4.87
N LYS A 141 -8.53 -9.55 5.63
CA LYS A 141 -9.85 -9.34 6.26
C LYS A 141 -9.90 -8.15 7.23
N LYS A 142 -8.76 -7.70 7.75
CA LYS A 142 -8.63 -6.50 8.60
C LYS A 142 -8.35 -5.22 7.81
N ARG A 143 -8.32 -5.29 6.48
CA ARG A 143 -7.92 -4.19 5.58
C ARG A 143 -6.49 -3.70 5.82
N GLU A 144 -5.59 -4.61 6.19
CA GLU A 144 -4.16 -4.36 6.24
C GLU A 144 -3.50 -4.91 4.98
N THR A 145 -2.41 -4.27 4.53
CA THR A 145 -1.57 -4.76 3.43
C THR A 145 -0.33 -5.47 3.98
N PRO A 146 0.43 -6.25 3.18
CA PRO A 146 1.70 -6.81 3.65
C PRO A 146 2.65 -5.76 4.22
N LEU A 147 2.64 -4.57 3.63
CA LEU A 147 3.50 -3.45 4.02
C LEU A 147 3.16 -2.89 5.41
N TYR A 148 1.94 -3.12 5.92
CA TYR A 148 1.52 -2.68 7.25
C TYR A 148 2.40 -3.27 8.37
N TYR A 149 2.93 -4.47 8.17
CA TYR A 149 3.72 -5.20 9.16
C TYR A 149 5.21 -4.84 9.17
N LEU A 150 5.60 -3.82 8.42
CA LEU A 150 7.00 -3.43 8.22
C LEU A 150 7.25 -2.01 8.74
N ASP A 151 8.49 -1.72 9.11
CA ASP A 151 8.90 -0.36 9.44
C ASP A 151 8.92 0.55 8.19
N ALA A 152 8.96 1.86 8.41
CA ALA A 152 8.90 2.85 7.33
C ALA A 152 10.06 2.74 6.32
N THR A 153 11.24 2.29 6.77
CA THR A 153 12.42 2.12 5.92
C THR A 153 12.22 0.92 5.00
N GLN A 154 11.82 -0.22 5.54
CA GLN A 154 11.51 -1.44 4.78
C GLN A 154 10.38 -1.21 3.78
N GLN A 155 9.31 -0.50 4.19
CA GLN A 155 8.21 -0.14 3.29
C GLN A 155 8.70 0.70 2.11
N LYS A 156 9.56 1.68 2.36
CA LYS A 156 10.11 2.54 1.31
C LYS A 156 10.97 1.75 0.34
N GLU A 157 11.84 0.88 0.86
CA GLU A 157 12.72 0.04 0.05
C GLU A 157 11.93 -0.94 -0.83
N ILE A 158 10.94 -1.65 -0.28
CA ILE A 158 10.08 -2.55 -1.06
C ILE A 158 9.32 -1.79 -2.15
N LYS A 159 8.77 -0.61 -1.83
CA LYS A 159 8.07 0.21 -2.84
C LYS A 159 9.00 0.63 -3.97
N GLN A 160 10.25 0.98 -3.67
CA GLN A 160 11.25 1.30 -4.69
C GLN A 160 11.59 0.08 -5.55
N ILE A 161 11.89 -1.07 -4.94
CA ILE A 161 12.22 -2.31 -5.66
C ILE A 161 11.07 -2.76 -6.55
N ALA A 162 9.84 -2.70 -6.04
CA ALA A 162 8.66 -3.12 -6.77
C ALA A 162 8.15 -2.07 -7.77
N ASP A 163 8.83 -0.92 -7.94
CA ASP A 163 8.37 0.21 -8.76
C ASP A 163 6.91 0.63 -8.43
N ILE A 164 6.58 0.59 -7.15
CA ILE A 164 5.32 1.11 -6.62
C ILE A 164 5.55 2.60 -6.44
N LYS A 165 4.97 3.38 -7.35
CA LYS A 165 4.91 4.83 -7.20
C LYS A 165 4.23 5.12 -5.87
N CYS A 166 4.97 5.74 -4.95
CA CYS A 166 4.36 6.51 -3.89
C CYS A 166 3.57 7.61 -4.60
N GLY A 167 2.30 7.35 -4.91
CA GLY A 167 1.41 8.38 -5.44
C GLY A 167 1.60 9.59 -4.55
N PHE A 168 2.00 10.72 -5.15
CA PHE A 168 2.36 11.96 -4.46
C PHE A 168 1.36 12.19 -3.33
N ILE A 169 1.76 11.75 -2.15
CA ILE A 169 1.13 11.96 -0.85
C ILE A 169 -0.40 12.04 -0.94
N CYS A 170 -1.10 10.92 -1.09
CA CYS A 170 -2.50 10.83 -0.66
C CYS A 170 -2.56 10.73 0.88
N SER A 171 -1.74 11.52 1.58
CA SER A 171 -1.90 11.65 3.02
C SER A 171 -3.05 12.62 3.25
N LYS A 172 -3.87 12.35 4.26
CA LYS A 172 -4.90 13.27 4.76
C LYS A 172 -4.32 14.70 4.90
N LYS A 173 -3.02 14.82 5.26
CA LYS A 173 -2.28 16.07 5.38
C LYS A 173 -2.12 16.83 4.05
N PHE A 174 -1.89 16.15 2.93
CA PHE A 174 -1.79 16.81 1.63
C PHE A 174 -3.15 17.31 1.12
N HIS A 175 -4.22 16.54 1.34
CA HIS A 175 -5.58 17.01 1.05
C HIS A 175 -5.96 18.21 1.91
N ILE A 176 -5.57 18.20 3.20
CA ILE A 176 -5.74 19.35 4.10
C ILE A 176 -4.92 20.55 3.59
N CYS A 177 -3.66 20.37 3.19
CA CYS A 177 -2.85 21.45 2.62
C CYS A 177 -3.46 22.02 1.33
N LEU A 178 -3.92 21.17 0.40
CA LEU A 178 -4.56 21.61 -0.83
C LEU A 178 -5.86 22.37 -0.54
N TYR A 179 -6.62 21.92 0.45
CA TYR A 179 -7.83 22.60 0.92
C TYR A 179 -7.52 23.98 1.50
N ILE A 180 -6.51 24.10 2.38
CA ILE A 180 -6.07 25.38 2.96
C ILE A 180 -5.66 26.36 1.85
N VAL A 181 -4.86 25.90 0.89
CA VAL A 181 -4.45 26.73 -0.26
C VAL A 181 -5.68 27.17 -1.07
N GLY A 182 -6.63 26.26 -1.32
CA GLY A 182 -7.88 26.58 -2.01
C GLY A 182 -8.70 27.66 -1.29
N VAL A 183 -8.83 27.57 0.03
CA VAL A 183 -9.53 28.59 0.85
C VAL A 183 -8.83 29.95 0.74
N ILE A 184 -7.51 30.00 0.86
CA ILE A 184 -6.74 31.25 0.76
C ILE A 184 -6.95 31.91 -0.61
N VAL A 185 -6.85 31.14 -1.70
CA VAL A 185 -7.06 31.66 -3.07
C VAL A 185 -8.47 32.18 -3.24
N CYS A 186 -9.49 31.45 -2.76
CA CYS A 186 -10.89 31.90 -2.81
C CYS A 186 -11.11 33.19 -2.02
N THR A 187 -10.52 33.33 -0.82
CA THR A 187 -10.61 34.55 -0.02
C THR A 187 -9.96 35.74 -0.74
N ILE A 188 -8.77 35.56 -1.32
CA ILE A 188 -8.09 36.61 -2.08
C ILE A 188 -8.94 37.03 -3.28
N ALA A 189 -9.47 36.07 -4.06
CA ALA A 189 -10.32 36.36 -5.21
C ALA A 189 -11.60 37.13 -4.83
N MET A 190 -12.22 36.77 -3.70
CA MET A 190 -13.36 37.48 -3.13
C MET A 190 -12.99 38.91 -2.74
N CYS A 191 -11.86 39.11 -2.04
CA CYS A 191 -11.39 40.43 -1.64
C CYS A 191 -11.07 41.32 -2.85
N VAL A 192 -10.41 40.79 -3.88
CA VAL A 192 -10.13 41.52 -5.12
C VAL A 192 -11.42 41.87 -5.85
N SER A 193 -12.37 40.94 -5.93
CA SER A 193 -13.66 41.18 -6.58
C SER A 193 -14.46 42.28 -5.87
N LEU A 194 -14.49 42.24 -4.53
CA LEU A 194 -15.13 43.29 -3.72
C LEU A 194 -14.43 44.64 -3.84
N TYR A 195 -13.10 44.66 -3.93
CA TYR A 195 -12.33 45.88 -4.16
C TYR A 195 -12.67 46.51 -5.51
N LEU A 196 -12.70 45.72 -6.59
CA LEU A 196 -13.09 46.18 -7.93
C LEU A 196 -14.54 46.68 -7.95
N LEU A 197 -15.46 45.96 -7.29
CA LEU A 197 -16.85 46.38 -7.13
C LEU A 197 -16.96 47.72 -6.38
N PHE A 198 -16.18 47.90 -5.31
CA PHE A 198 -16.15 49.15 -4.55
C PHE A 198 -15.60 50.32 -5.36
N SER A 199 -14.60 50.09 -6.21
CA SER A 199 -14.09 51.10 -7.14
C SER A 199 -15.12 51.54 -8.18
N VAL A 200 -16.07 50.68 -8.55
CA VAL A 200 -17.14 50.99 -9.51
C VAL A 200 -18.37 51.57 -8.82
N SER A 201 -18.78 51.03 -7.67
CA SER A 201 -19.95 51.48 -6.91
C SER A 201 -19.92 51.03 -5.45
N GLN A 202 -19.89 52.00 -4.53
CA GLN A 202 -19.86 51.77 -3.09
C GLN A 202 -21.16 51.10 -2.58
N SER A 203 -22.32 51.48 -3.13
CA SER A 203 -23.61 50.93 -2.72
C SER A 203 -23.77 49.47 -3.14
N LEU A 204 -23.28 49.11 -4.33
CA LEU A 204 -23.31 47.74 -4.84
C LEU A 204 -22.36 46.82 -4.07
N ALA A 205 -21.18 47.32 -3.70
CA ALA A 205 -20.24 46.58 -2.85
C ALA A 205 -20.82 46.31 -1.46
N LEU A 206 -21.45 47.33 -0.84
CA LEU A 206 -22.06 47.18 0.49
C LEU A 206 -23.25 46.21 0.48
N ALA A 207 -24.09 46.27 -0.55
CA ALA A 207 -25.19 45.32 -0.74
C ALA A 207 -24.68 43.88 -0.96
N SER A 208 -23.59 43.71 -1.69
CA SER A 208 -22.96 42.40 -1.91
C SER A 208 -22.38 41.83 -0.60
N ILE A 209 -21.73 42.65 0.22
CA ILE A 209 -21.22 42.26 1.54
C ILE A 209 -22.38 41.85 2.46
N ALA A 210 -23.45 42.66 2.51
CA ALA A 210 -24.64 42.35 3.31
C ALA A 210 -25.26 41.02 2.88
N THR A 211 -25.36 40.76 1.57
CA THR A 211 -25.90 39.52 1.00
C THR A 211 -25.01 38.31 1.31
N ILE A 212 -23.69 38.44 1.24
CA ILE A 212 -22.75 37.38 1.62
C ILE A 212 -22.85 37.06 3.11
N ALA A 213 -23.02 38.08 3.96
CA ALA A 213 -23.18 37.94 5.40
C ALA A 213 -24.53 37.30 5.79
N SER A 214 -25.62 37.63 5.09
CA SER A 214 -26.97 37.14 5.38
C SER A 214 -27.36 35.85 4.63
N GLY A 215 -26.65 35.49 3.56
CA GLY A 215 -27.05 34.46 2.59
C GLY A 215 -26.72 33.01 2.92
N GLY A 216 -26.40 32.65 4.16
CA GLY A 216 -26.10 31.27 4.55
C GLY A 216 -24.71 30.76 4.14
N SER A 217 -23.92 31.56 3.42
CA SER A 217 -22.51 31.30 3.10
C SER A 217 -21.65 31.14 4.35
N SER A 218 -21.94 31.92 5.39
CA SER A 218 -21.31 31.86 6.72
C SER A 218 -21.66 30.57 7.49
N TYR A 219 -22.86 30.03 7.31
CA TYR A 219 -23.26 28.73 7.87
C TYR A 219 -22.53 27.56 7.19
N LEU A 220 -22.42 27.60 5.85
CA LEU A 220 -21.63 26.62 5.11
C LEU A 220 -20.14 26.70 5.48
N LEU A 221 -19.57 27.91 5.56
CA LEU A 221 -18.19 28.10 6.00
C LEU A 221 -17.96 27.53 7.41
N PHE A 222 -18.88 27.79 8.34
CA PHE A 222 -18.79 27.27 9.71
C PHE A 222 -18.92 25.74 9.77
N LYS A 223 -19.85 25.16 9.00
CA LYS A 223 -20.03 23.70 8.91
C LYS A 223 -18.78 23.03 8.32
N THR A 224 -18.22 23.60 7.25
CA THR A 224 -17.01 23.07 6.63
C THR A 224 -15.77 23.27 7.53
N CYS A 225 -15.66 24.39 8.25
CA CYS A 225 -14.62 24.57 9.27
C CYS A 225 -14.75 23.57 10.42
N ASN A 226 -15.96 23.25 10.88
CA ASN A 226 -16.19 22.23 11.90
C ASN A 226 -15.85 20.81 11.43
N GLU A 227 -16.18 20.47 10.18
CA GLU A 227 -15.77 19.19 9.59
C GLU A 227 -14.23 19.09 9.45
N VAL A 228 -13.57 20.19 9.05
CA VAL A 228 -12.10 20.26 8.99
C VAL A 228 -11.47 20.18 10.39
N TYR A 229 -12.06 20.82 11.39
CA TYR A 229 -11.61 20.73 12.80
C TYR A 229 -11.81 19.33 13.37
N GLY A 230 -12.94 18.67 13.08
CA GLY A 230 -13.17 17.27 13.42
C GLY A 230 -12.14 16.34 12.78
N LEU A 231 -11.79 16.58 11.52
CA LEU A 231 -10.75 15.82 10.81
C LEU A 231 -9.34 16.03 11.37
N TYR A 232 -9.04 17.21 11.92
CA TYR A 232 -7.80 17.51 12.64
C TYR A 232 -7.76 16.81 14.01
N ASN A 233 -8.85 16.88 14.77
CA ASN A 233 -8.91 16.33 16.13
C ASN A 233 -8.91 14.78 16.15
N GLU A 234 -9.49 14.14 15.14
CA GLU A 234 -9.42 12.69 14.95
C GLU A 234 -8.02 12.21 14.54
N SER A 235 -7.15 13.10 14.04
CA SER A 235 -5.74 12.79 13.73
C SER A 235 -4.78 13.02 14.90
N THR A 236 -5.25 13.64 15.99
CA THR A 236 -4.51 13.82 17.24
C THR A 236 -4.83 12.77 18.30
N ILE A 237 -5.81 11.87 18.06
CA ILE A 237 -6.06 10.72 18.93
C ILE A 237 -5.18 9.56 18.46
N VAL A 238 -3.91 9.58 18.88
CA VAL A 238 -3.07 8.50 19.46
C VAL A 238 -1.65 9.06 19.56
N ASP A 239 -1.25 9.52 20.75
CA ASP A 239 -0.12 8.92 21.48
C ASP A 239 -0.07 9.51 22.92
N PRO A 240 -0.49 8.76 23.97
CA PRO A 240 -0.36 9.19 25.36
C PRO A 240 1.09 9.40 25.82
N ASP A 241 2.09 8.88 25.09
CA ASP A 241 3.51 8.99 25.48
C ASP A 241 4.20 10.25 24.95
N ALA A 242 3.54 11.05 24.11
CA ALA A 242 4.06 12.36 23.69
C ALA A 242 3.92 13.45 24.78
N MET A 243 3.18 13.18 25.86
CA MET A 243 2.90 14.15 26.92
C MET A 243 3.93 14.16 28.07
N GLN A 244 4.86 13.20 28.12
CA GLN A 244 5.91 13.18 29.17
C GLN A 244 7.21 13.91 28.79
N LEU A 245 7.36 14.39 27.55
CA LEU A 245 8.57 15.11 27.12
C LEU A 245 8.48 16.65 27.23
N LEU A 246 7.39 17.20 27.76
CA LEU A 246 7.21 18.64 27.95
C LEU A 246 7.19 19.11 29.42
N GLU A 247 7.23 18.20 30.41
CA GLU A 247 7.32 18.56 31.84
C GLU A 247 8.76 18.51 32.41
N GLY A 248 9.76 18.12 31.62
CA GLY A 248 11.15 17.97 32.06
C GLY A 248 12.05 19.21 31.91
N GLY A 249 11.51 20.37 31.53
CA GLY A 249 12.34 21.53 31.22
C GLY A 249 11.63 22.84 31.44
N LEU A 250 11.56 23.27 32.71
CA LEU A 250 11.61 24.67 33.16
C LEU A 250 11.32 24.71 34.67
N THR A 251 12.37 24.50 35.48
CA THR A 251 12.47 25.11 36.80
C THR A 251 13.49 26.25 36.70
N PRO A 252 13.20 27.47 37.17
CA PRO A 252 14.26 28.33 37.67
C PRO A 252 14.87 27.75 38.96
#